data_AF-A0A848KHR1-F1
#
_entry.id   AF-A0A848KHR1-F1
#
_cell.length_a   1.000
_cell.length_b   1.000
_cell.length_c   1.000
_cell.angle_alpha   90.00
_cell.angle_beta   90.00
_cell.angle_gamma   90.00
#
_symmetry.space_group_name_H-M   'P 1'
#
loop_
_entity.id
_entity.type
_entity.pdbx_description
1 polymer ?
#
loop_
_entity_poly.entity_id
_entity_poly.type
_entity_poly.pdbx_seq_one_letter_code
_entity_poly.pdbx_strand_id
1 'polypeptide(L)'
;MLDRSGATPGPVLGKISVANLLVAQLIGIAVAVVCIASGVPGWVTVAVSIAVGAIWLIRVAQQSLLGWIATTWRYFTIKEYSLGNTVDYRAPSGRSLGLYWDGTTVVAVVEVLPPRGGLTRITREAFDSSHLLPLTALARSLHQHDVTLGGIDIISHGHRTRAGTPASGVYEQLIGPLPAVAVRNVWLAISLDAASSTDAVERRGGGREGASRAVTIATQRIVRALGDAGCRSRILTAPEIREAVLKITAGADPTRLAHDWKLARLGENVNIGSAINPNRLGSDLLAKIWIPQSRGTTVAVRLRPGSTSDSVSVGAGWRLTSRTEPDPIRLSGLVSRNGQHRAGVLAHLPIAVPGLENAIPVHEFPVDDLGRLHLPSSGCGQLVGSDEQQQGIATRIVGSGISTVYIAGEIYLAQQIVFRALAVGARVLIRTDRPHAWENLITTIANPERLLIAGEANNSNAGFNATVVDGGVAPPPHAGVTTIYLTTDPSRWPEAKPDVALHQPGAIGNRVLLETGAAKVELSLVTIPRESAFIGRARGSRVQPTGPQPGYESAARAVRSAVPHHAS
;
A
#
# COMPACT_ATOMS: atom_id res chain seq x y z
N MET A 1 10.54 -14.76 -1.42
CA MET A 1 11.50 -14.12 -2.34
C MET A 1 11.35 -14.78 -3.69
N LEU A 2 11.39 -14.05 -4.80
CA LEU A 2 11.32 -14.64 -6.13
C LEU A 2 12.58 -15.50 -6.35
N ASP A 3 12.41 -16.77 -6.73
CA ASP A 3 13.51 -17.69 -6.99
C ASP A 3 14.07 -17.46 -8.41
N ARG A 4 15.27 -17.97 -8.65
CA ARG A 4 16.02 -17.80 -9.91
C ARG A 4 16.27 -19.12 -10.64
N SER A 5 15.74 -20.24 -10.15
CA SER A 5 16.12 -21.58 -10.59
C SER A 5 15.88 -21.88 -12.08
N GLY A 6 15.12 -21.06 -12.81
CA GLY A 6 14.93 -21.16 -14.26
C GLY A 6 15.48 -19.99 -15.10
N ALA A 7 16.06 -18.95 -14.50
CA ALA A 7 16.63 -17.83 -15.24
C ALA A 7 18.08 -18.16 -15.63
N THR A 8 18.36 -18.26 -16.93
CA THR A 8 19.74 -18.38 -17.43
C THR A 8 20.63 -17.36 -16.72
N PRO A 9 21.83 -17.73 -16.22
CA PRO A 9 22.71 -16.78 -15.57
C PRO A 9 23.10 -15.71 -16.59
N GLY A 10 22.46 -14.54 -16.49
CA GLY A 10 22.88 -13.38 -17.24
C GLY A 10 24.34 -13.11 -16.91
N PRO A 11 25.19 -12.79 -17.92
CA PRO A 11 26.61 -12.58 -17.71
C PRO A 11 26.81 -11.54 -16.59
N VAL A 12 27.95 -11.59 -15.91
CA VAL A 12 28.31 -10.59 -14.87
C VAL A 12 28.20 -9.14 -15.43
N LEU A 13 28.31 -9.00 -16.77
CA LEU A 13 28.04 -7.78 -17.56
C LEU A 13 26.58 -7.35 -17.68
N GLY A 14 25.59 -8.23 -17.48
CA GLY A 14 24.15 -7.88 -17.47
C GLY A 14 23.76 -6.97 -16.30
N LYS A 15 24.69 -6.74 -15.36
CA LYS A 15 24.54 -5.73 -14.32
C LYS A 15 24.92 -4.34 -14.80
N ILE A 16 25.72 -4.15 -15.85
CA ILE A 16 26.19 -2.83 -16.28
C ILE A 16 25.42 -2.41 -17.53
N SER A 17 24.75 -1.26 -17.50
CA SER A 17 24.12 -0.71 -18.71
C SER A 17 25.19 -0.55 -19.79
N VAL A 18 24.92 -1.04 -21.00
CA VAL A 18 25.83 -0.96 -22.16
C VAL A 18 26.30 0.48 -22.37
N ALA A 19 25.40 1.46 -22.19
CA ALA A 19 25.74 2.87 -22.29
C ALA A 19 26.80 3.30 -21.24
N ASN A 20 26.67 2.85 -19.99
CA ASN A 20 27.66 3.17 -18.96
C ASN A 20 29.01 2.49 -19.22
N LEU A 21 29.00 1.28 -19.78
CA LEU A 21 30.21 0.58 -20.18
C LEU A 21 30.92 1.34 -21.31
N LEU A 22 30.18 1.76 -22.34
CA LEU A 22 30.72 2.55 -23.45
C LEU A 22 31.29 3.87 -22.97
N VAL A 23 30.59 4.60 -22.09
CA VAL A 23 31.11 5.86 -21.54
C VAL A 23 32.35 5.62 -20.69
N ALA A 24 32.38 4.58 -19.86
CA ALA A 24 33.57 4.21 -19.08
C ALA A 24 34.77 3.86 -19.98
N GLN A 25 34.53 3.15 -21.09
CA GLN A 25 35.55 2.83 -22.09
C GLN A 25 36.06 4.10 -22.78
N LEU A 26 35.17 5.01 -23.19
CA LEU A 26 35.56 6.29 -23.80
C LEU A 26 36.40 7.14 -22.85
N ILE A 27 36.04 7.20 -21.56
CA ILE A 27 36.84 7.89 -20.54
C ILE A 27 38.21 7.23 -20.39
N GLY A 28 38.26 5.89 -20.31
CA GLY A 28 39.52 5.14 -20.25
C GLY A 28 40.43 5.42 -21.46
N ILE A 29 39.86 5.44 -22.68
CA ILE A 29 40.58 5.77 -23.91
C ILE A 29 41.09 7.22 -23.88
N ALA A 30 40.27 8.17 -23.45
CA ALA A 30 40.67 9.58 -23.35
C ALA A 30 41.86 9.76 -22.38
N VAL A 31 41.82 9.08 -21.24
CA VAL A 31 42.94 9.06 -20.27
C VAL A 31 44.18 8.42 -20.89
N ALA A 32 44.03 7.32 -21.63
CA ALA A 32 45.15 6.70 -22.33
C ALA A 32 45.83 7.65 -23.31
N VAL A 33 45.05 8.39 -24.10
CA VAL A 33 45.55 9.40 -25.06
C VAL A 33 46.33 10.50 -24.34
N VAL A 34 45.81 11.02 -23.22
CA VAL A 34 46.49 12.04 -22.42
C VAL A 34 47.81 11.51 -21.83
N CYS A 35 47.82 10.30 -21.31
CA CYS A 35 49.03 9.68 -20.75
C CYS A 35 50.10 9.43 -21.83
N ILE A 36 49.71 8.98 -23.02
CA ILE A 36 50.63 8.80 -24.16
C ILE A 36 51.21 10.16 -24.59
N ALA A 37 50.37 11.18 -24.73
CA ALA A 37 50.81 12.53 -25.09
C ALA A 37 51.77 13.14 -24.04
N SER A 38 51.66 12.72 -22.78
CA SER A 38 52.51 13.18 -21.67
C SER A 38 53.78 12.35 -21.47
N GLY A 39 54.07 11.36 -22.33
CA GLY A 39 55.28 10.54 -22.26
C GLY A 39 55.30 9.50 -21.13
N VAL A 40 54.13 9.12 -20.60
CA VAL A 40 54.02 8.15 -19.51
C VAL A 40 54.35 6.73 -20.02
N PRO A 41 55.08 5.88 -19.26
CA PRO A 41 55.37 4.51 -19.67
C PRO A 41 54.11 3.69 -20.01
N GLY A 42 54.18 2.85 -21.04
CA GLY A 42 53.00 2.16 -21.59
C GLY A 42 52.22 1.31 -20.58
N TRP A 43 52.91 0.60 -19.67
CA TRP A 43 52.25 -0.21 -18.65
C TRP A 43 51.50 0.64 -17.61
N VAL A 44 52.05 1.82 -17.25
CA VAL A 44 51.40 2.79 -16.35
C VAL A 44 50.16 3.35 -17.02
N THR A 45 50.26 3.70 -18.31
CA THR A 45 49.14 4.21 -19.10
C THR A 45 47.97 3.21 -19.12
N VAL A 46 48.24 1.93 -19.39
CA VAL A 46 47.20 0.89 -19.39
C VAL A 46 46.59 0.72 -18.00
N ALA A 47 47.42 0.64 -16.96
CA ALA A 47 46.96 0.49 -15.57
C ALA A 47 46.07 1.65 -15.14
N VAL A 48 46.48 2.90 -15.40
CA VAL A 48 45.72 4.11 -15.06
C VAL A 48 44.41 4.18 -15.86
N SER A 49 44.43 3.85 -17.14
CA SER A 49 43.23 3.87 -18.00
C SER A 49 42.18 2.85 -17.55
N ILE A 50 42.62 1.64 -17.20
CA ILE A 50 41.74 0.60 -16.64
C ILE A 50 41.21 1.03 -15.27
N ALA A 51 42.07 1.56 -14.40
CA ALA A 51 41.67 2.01 -13.07
C ALA A 51 40.63 3.14 -13.15
N VAL A 52 40.86 4.17 -13.98
CA VAL A 52 39.92 5.28 -14.16
C VAL A 52 38.62 4.79 -14.80
N GLY A 53 38.68 3.96 -15.84
CA GLY A 53 37.49 3.36 -16.44
C GLY A 53 36.67 2.53 -15.44
N ALA A 54 37.33 1.73 -14.60
CA ALA A 54 36.68 0.92 -13.58
C ALA A 54 36.03 1.76 -12.48
N ILE A 55 36.60 2.91 -12.10
CA ILE A 55 36.02 3.83 -11.10
C ILE A 55 34.61 4.27 -11.50
N TRP A 56 34.38 4.59 -12.78
CA TRP A 56 33.07 5.01 -13.28
C TRP A 56 32.00 3.91 -13.27
N LEU A 57 32.42 2.65 -13.16
CA LEU A 57 31.55 1.48 -13.04
C LEU A 57 31.24 1.13 -11.57
N ILE A 58 31.93 1.75 -10.60
CA ILE A 58 31.65 1.56 -9.17
C ILE A 58 30.20 1.99 -8.88
N ARG A 59 29.49 1.13 -8.13
CA ARG A 59 28.10 1.34 -7.76
C ARG A 59 27.97 1.89 -6.35
N VAL A 60 27.47 3.12 -6.25
CA VAL A 60 27.11 3.76 -4.99
C VAL A 60 25.58 3.78 -4.89
N ALA A 61 25.04 3.18 -3.82
CA ALA A 61 23.58 3.05 -3.61
C ALA A 61 22.83 2.39 -4.79
N GLN A 62 23.42 1.34 -5.39
CA GLN A 62 22.88 0.59 -6.55
C GLN A 62 22.78 1.39 -7.86
N GLN A 63 23.37 2.58 -7.94
CA GLN A 63 23.55 3.34 -9.19
C GLN A 63 25.05 3.54 -9.49
N SER A 64 25.45 3.60 -10.76
CA SER A 64 26.82 3.95 -11.15
C SER A 64 27.10 5.43 -10.89
N LEU A 65 28.36 5.83 -10.77
CA LEU A 65 28.75 7.25 -10.66
C LEU A 65 28.22 8.08 -11.84
N LEU A 66 28.27 7.54 -13.07
CA LEU A 66 27.66 8.16 -14.24
C LEU A 66 26.14 8.36 -14.10
N GLY A 67 25.46 7.38 -13.49
CA GLY A 67 24.02 7.49 -13.19
C GLY A 67 23.70 8.60 -12.20
N TRP A 68 24.57 8.81 -11.20
CA TRP A 68 24.47 9.93 -10.28
C TRP A 68 24.68 11.27 -10.98
N ILE A 69 25.71 11.40 -11.83
CA ILE A 69 25.93 12.62 -12.63
C ILE A 69 24.71 12.91 -13.50
N ALA A 70 24.19 11.92 -14.23
CA ALA A 70 23.02 12.10 -15.06
C ALA A 70 21.76 12.49 -14.25
N THR A 71 21.63 11.98 -13.02
CA THR A 71 20.55 12.35 -12.10
C THR A 71 20.70 13.80 -11.63
N THR A 72 21.89 14.19 -11.20
CA THR A 72 22.20 15.56 -10.77
C THR A 72 22.00 16.54 -11.91
N TRP A 73 22.50 16.22 -13.11
CA TRP A 73 22.30 17.04 -14.30
C TRP A 73 20.81 17.21 -14.57
N ARG A 74 20.04 16.12 -14.67
CA ARG A 74 18.59 16.19 -14.91
C ARG A 74 17.84 16.97 -13.85
N TYR A 75 18.24 16.88 -12.59
CA TYR A 75 17.65 17.66 -11.51
C TYR A 75 17.80 19.18 -11.76
N PHE A 76 18.96 19.61 -12.27
CA PHE A 76 19.19 21.03 -12.55
C PHE A 76 18.62 21.49 -13.89
N THR A 77 18.55 20.63 -14.91
CA THR A 77 18.11 21.02 -16.26
C THR A 77 16.64 20.77 -16.55
N ILE A 78 16.05 19.69 -16.03
CA ILE A 78 14.64 19.35 -16.28
C ILE A 78 13.79 19.95 -15.16
N LYS A 79 13.35 21.19 -15.37
CA LYS A 79 12.45 21.88 -14.42
C LYS A 79 10.98 21.68 -14.76
N GLU A 80 10.67 21.64 -16.06
CA GLU A 80 9.31 21.51 -16.56
C GLU A 80 9.01 20.07 -16.99
N TYR A 81 7.74 19.71 -16.91
CA TYR A 81 7.17 18.48 -17.43
C TYR A 81 5.70 18.73 -17.74
N SER A 82 5.18 18.00 -18.71
CA SER A 82 3.77 17.96 -19.04
C SER A 82 3.21 16.60 -18.64
N LEU A 83 1.92 16.59 -18.35
CA LEU A 83 1.15 15.35 -18.25
C LEU A 83 0.18 15.33 -19.42
N GLY A 84 -0.06 14.13 -19.91
CA GLY A 84 -1.15 13.84 -20.83
C GLY A 84 -2.55 14.19 -20.31
N ASN A 85 -3.55 13.94 -21.14
CA ASN A 85 -4.94 14.30 -20.87
C ASN A 85 -5.80 13.06 -20.59
N THR A 86 -6.71 13.18 -19.62
CA THR A 86 -7.73 12.16 -19.35
C THR A 86 -9.01 12.50 -20.10
N VAL A 87 -9.48 11.60 -20.95
CA VAL A 87 -10.66 11.77 -21.81
C VAL A 87 -11.68 10.66 -21.54
N ASP A 88 -12.96 10.97 -21.74
CA ASP A 88 -14.00 9.95 -21.75
C ASP A 88 -14.05 9.29 -23.13
N TYR A 89 -14.01 7.96 -23.14
CA TYR A 89 -14.12 7.13 -24.33
C TYR A 89 -15.41 6.31 -24.24
N ARG A 90 -16.21 6.37 -25.30
CA ARG A 90 -17.42 5.57 -25.43
C ARG A 90 -17.09 4.27 -26.15
N ALA A 91 -17.09 3.17 -25.41
CA ALA A 91 -16.89 1.86 -26.02
C ALA A 91 -18.08 1.51 -26.94
N PRO A 92 -17.89 0.63 -27.95
CA PRO A 92 -18.97 0.14 -28.80
C PRO A 92 -20.14 -0.51 -28.04
N SER A 93 -19.88 -0.97 -26.81
CA SER A 93 -20.91 -1.49 -25.90
C SER A 93 -21.81 -0.42 -25.26
N GLY A 94 -21.61 0.86 -25.60
CA GLY A 94 -22.36 2.00 -25.05
C GLY A 94 -21.88 2.49 -23.68
N ARG A 95 -20.94 1.80 -23.03
CA ARG A 95 -20.37 2.21 -21.73
C ARG A 95 -19.30 3.29 -21.93
N SER A 96 -19.37 4.35 -21.12
CA SER A 96 -18.31 5.37 -21.03
C SER A 96 -17.23 4.90 -20.05
N LEU A 97 -15.97 5.05 -20.43
CA LEU A 97 -14.80 4.75 -19.59
C LEU A 97 -13.74 5.82 -19.77
N GLY A 98 -12.91 6.04 -18.75
CA GLY A 98 -11.82 7.01 -18.79
C GLY A 98 -10.56 6.42 -19.41
N LEU A 99 -9.93 7.18 -20.31
CA LEU A 99 -8.61 6.88 -20.86
C LEU A 99 -7.66 8.06 -20.62
N TYR A 100 -6.47 7.77 -20.12
CA TYR A 100 -5.38 8.73 -20.05
C TYR A 100 -4.49 8.60 -21.28
N TRP A 101 -4.20 9.72 -21.94
CA TRP A 101 -3.40 9.79 -23.16
C TRP A 101 -2.18 10.67 -22.97
N ASP A 102 -0.99 10.11 -23.21
CA ASP A 102 0.27 10.84 -23.23
C ASP A 102 1.12 10.39 -24.43
N GLY A 103 1.30 11.27 -25.40
CA GLY A 103 1.92 10.95 -26.69
C GLY A 103 1.21 9.77 -27.38
N THR A 104 1.97 8.69 -27.61
CA THR A 104 1.49 7.43 -28.22
C THR A 104 0.93 6.44 -27.19
N THR A 105 1.08 6.72 -25.90
CA THR A 105 0.65 5.83 -24.82
C THR A 105 -0.78 6.15 -24.42
N VAL A 106 -1.62 5.11 -24.37
CA VAL A 106 -2.97 5.16 -23.82
C VAL A 106 -3.07 4.24 -22.62
N VAL A 107 -3.71 4.73 -21.55
CA VAL A 107 -3.82 4.04 -20.27
C VAL A 107 -5.27 3.96 -19.84
N ALA A 108 -5.72 2.76 -19.52
CA ALA A 108 -7.00 2.51 -18.86
C ALA A 108 -6.75 2.14 -17.39
N VAL A 109 -7.63 2.59 -16.50
CA VAL A 109 -7.45 2.40 -15.05
C VAL A 109 -8.57 1.54 -14.49
N VAL A 110 -8.18 0.51 -13.74
CA VAL A 110 -9.11 -0.41 -13.06
C VAL A 110 -8.93 -0.26 -11.56
N GLU A 111 -10.01 -0.02 -10.83
CA GLU A 111 -10.02 -0.14 -9.37
C GLU A 111 -10.37 -1.58 -8.97
N VAL A 112 -9.56 -2.17 -8.10
CA VAL A 112 -9.89 -3.43 -7.42
C VAL A 112 -10.71 -3.09 -6.19
N LEU A 113 -11.92 -3.62 -6.16
CA LEU A 113 -12.87 -3.38 -5.09
C LEU A 113 -12.57 -4.28 -3.90
N PRO A 114 -12.71 -3.78 -2.66
CA PRO A 114 -12.59 -4.61 -1.49
C PRO A 114 -13.57 -5.79 -1.54
N PRO A 115 -13.22 -6.96 -0.99
CA PRO A 115 -14.13 -8.10 -0.85
C PRO A 115 -15.36 -7.72 -0.01
N ARG A 116 -16.43 -8.53 -0.02
CA ARG A 116 -17.55 -8.36 0.93
C ARG A 116 -17.21 -9.18 2.17
N GLY A 117 -16.62 -8.53 3.18
CA GLY A 117 -16.06 -9.21 4.35
C GLY A 117 -14.65 -9.77 4.13
N GLY A 118 -14.29 -10.76 4.93
CA GLY A 118 -12.97 -11.38 4.99
C GLY A 118 -12.19 -10.96 6.24
N LEU A 119 -11.26 -11.82 6.65
CA LEU A 119 -10.30 -11.51 7.70
C LEU A 119 -8.87 -11.58 7.18
N THR A 120 -8.00 -10.83 7.83
CA THR A 120 -6.56 -10.86 7.59
C THR A 120 -5.89 -11.24 8.90
N ARG A 121 -5.08 -12.29 8.87
CA ARG A 121 -4.17 -12.61 9.97
C ARG A 121 -2.90 -11.79 9.80
N ILE A 122 -2.50 -11.12 10.86
CA ILE A 122 -1.35 -10.21 10.85
C ILE A 122 -0.30 -10.79 11.77
N THR A 123 0.86 -11.11 11.20
CA THR A 123 2.06 -11.48 11.94
C THR A 123 3.06 -10.32 11.90
N ARG A 124 4.15 -10.42 12.65
CA ARG A 124 5.22 -9.40 12.63
C ARG A 124 5.97 -9.35 11.31
N GLU A 125 5.97 -10.45 10.55
CA GLU A 125 6.79 -10.62 9.35
C GLU A 125 5.96 -10.53 8.06
N ALA A 126 4.68 -10.89 8.13
CA ALA A 126 3.78 -10.93 6.99
C ALA A 126 2.33 -10.66 7.39
N PHE A 127 1.47 -10.54 6.39
CA PHE A 127 0.03 -10.70 6.55
C PHE A 127 -0.38 -11.92 5.73
N ASP A 128 -1.25 -12.75 6.30
CA ASP A 128 -1.99 -13.76 5.55
C ASP A 128 -3.38 -13.18 5.31
N SER A 129 -3.55 -12.65 4.09
CA SER A 129 -4.81 -12.09 3.65
C SER A 129 -5.52 -13.11 2.78
N SER A 130 -6.80 -13.34 3.08
CA SER A 130 -7.70 -14.15 2.27
C SER A 130 -7.89 -13.64 0.83
N HIS A 131 -7.43 -12.41 0.52
CA HIS A 131 -7.67 -11.76 -0.76
C HIS A 131 -6.39 -11.15 -1.34
N LEU A 132 -5.72 -11.93 -2.20
CA LEU A 132 -4.50 -11.56 -2.91
C LEU A 132 -4.78 -11.27 -4.39
N LEU A 133 -3.99 -10.38 -4.99
CA LEU A 133 -4.03 -10.13 -6.44
C LEU A 133 -3.41 -11.30 -7.22
N PRO A 134 -4.03 -11.74 -8.32
CA PRO A 134 -3.53 -12.86 -9.13
C PRO A 134 -2.37 -12.42 -10.04
N LEU A 135 -1.18 -12.20 -9.49
CA LEU A 135 -0.05 -11.60 -10.24
C LEU A 135 0.38 -12.40 -11.46
N THR A 136 0.37 -13.74 -11.37
CA THR A 136 0.67 -14.62 -12.51
C THR A 136 -0.34 -14.41 -13.65
N ALA A 137 -1.63 -14.29 -13.35
CA ALA A 137 -2.66 -14.03 -14.35
C ALA A 137 -2.54 -12.63 -14.96
N LEU A 138 -2.19 -11.63 -14.14
CA LEU A 138 -1.92 -10.27 -14.61
C LEU A 138 -0.69 -10.22 -15.52
N ALA A 139 0.39 -10.93 -15.19
CA ALA A 139 1.59 -11.00 -16.01
C ALA A 139 1.32 -11.71 -17.36
N ARG A 140 0.60 -12.83 -17.35
CA ARG A 140 0.15 -13.49 -18.60
C ARG A 140 -0.74 -12.57 -19.45
N SER A 141 -1.44 -11.63 -18.82
CA SER A 141 -2.25 -10.63 -19.52
C SER A 141 -1.42 -9.52 -20.19
N LEU A 142 -0.08 -9.49 -20.06
CA LEU A 142 0.77 -8.53 -20.79
C LEU A 142 0.86 -8.88 -22.28
N HIS A 143 0.83 -10.17 -22.62
CA HIS A 143 0.79 -10.67 -23.98
C HIS A 143 -0.56 -11.31 -24.25
N GLN A 144 -1.41 -10.68 -25.05
CA GLN A 144 -2.75 -11.18 -25.31
C GLN A 144 -3.04 -11.26 -26.80
N HIS A 145 -2.98 -12.48 -27.35
CA HIS A 145 -3.25 -12.74 -28.77
C HIS A 145 -2.42 -11.80 -29.65
N ASP A 146 -3.07 -10.79 -30.22
CA ASP A 146 -2.52 -9.83 -31.17
C ASP A 146 -2.18 -8.47 -30.55
N VAL A 147 -2.31 -8.32 -29.22
CA VAL A 147 -2.02 -7.08 -28.47
C VAL A 147 -0.94 -7.36 -27.42
N THR A 148 0.14 -6.56 -27.44
CA THR A 148 1.16 -6.54 -26.39
C THR A 148 1.04 -5.24 -25.61
N LEU A 149 0.79 -5.32 -24.31
CA LEU A 149 0.69 -4.15 -23.45
C LEU A 149 2.07 -3.55 -23.17
N GLY A 150 2.13 -2.23 -23.02
CA GLY A 150 3.33 -1.55 -22.55
C GLY A 150 3.65 -1.86 -21.09
N GLY A 151 2.62 -2.17 -20.29
CA GLY A 151 2.78 -2.60 -18.91
C GLY A 151 1.49 -2.57 -18.09
N ILE A 152 1.57 -3.14 -16.88
CA ILE A 152 0.54 -3.03 -15.85
C ILE A 152 1.20 -2.46 -14.60
N ASP A 153 0.77 -1.28 -14.18
CA ASP A 153 1.20 -0.63 -12.95
C ASP A 153 0.16 -0.86 -11.86
N ILE A 154 0.49 -1.68 -10.87
CA ILE A 154 -0.33 -1.97 -9.70
C ILE A 154 0.01 -0.94 -8.62
N ILE A 155 -0.91 -0.01 -8.38
CA ILE A 155 -0.77 1.10 -7.45
C ILE A 155 -1.62 0.83 -6.21
N SER A 156 -0.98 0.55 -5.08
CA SER A 156 -1.62 0.42 -3.77
C SER A 156 -1.42 1.69 -2.97
N HIS A 157 -2.50 2.38 -2.60
CA HIS A 157 -2.45 3.57 -1.76
C HIS A 157 -3.31 3.41 -0.52
N GLY A 158 -2.80 3.75 0.64
CA GLY A 158 -3.51 3.52 1.88
C GLY A 158 -2.88 4.15 3.10
N HIS A 159 -3.48 3.90 4.26
CA HIS A 159 -2.94 4.29 5.55
C HIS A 159 -3.31 3.25 6.60
N ARG A 160 -2.46 3.13 7.61
CA ARG A 160 -2.69 2.28 8.78
C ARG A 160 -3.73 2.89 9.70
N THR A 161 -3.58 4.19 9.95
CA THR A 161 -4.44 5.01 10.78
C THR A 161 -4.68 6.36 10.12
N ARG A 162 -5.83 6.97 10.43
CA ARG A 162 -6.16 8.29 9.92
C ARG A 162 -5.55 9.33 10.85
N ALA A 163 -4.61 10.13 10.37
CA ALA A 163 -4.06 11.22 11.18
C ALA A 163 -5.15 12.24 11.59
N GLY A 164 -5.02 12.81 12.79
CA GLY A 164 -5.89 13.90 13.26
C GLY A 164 -7.06 13.47 14.15
N THR A 165 -7.04 12.28 14.74
CA THR A 165 -7.97 11.91 15.81
C THR A 165 -7.20 11.51 17.08
N PRO A 166 -7.72 11.76 18.30
CA PRO A 166 -7.11 11.25 19.53
C PRO A 166 -6.97 9.72 19.53
N ALA A 167 -7.93 9.02 18.93
CA ALA A 167 -7.95 7.57 18.85
C ALA A 167 -6.79 7.01 18.02
N SER A 168 -6.31 7.75 17.01
CA SER A 168 -5.25 7.29 16.10
C SER A 168 -3.94 7.01 16.83
N GLY A 169 -3.53 7.89 17.74
CA GLY A 169 -2.28 7.72 18.49
C GLY A 169 -2.33 6.52 19.45
N VAL A 170 -3.47 6.30 20.10
CA VAL A 170 -3.69 5.15 20.99
C VAL A 170 -3.72 3.85 20.18
N TYR A 171 -4.40 3.86 19.04
CA TYR A 171 -4.50 2.69 18.18
C TYR A 171 -3.16 2.32 17.52
N GLU A 172 -2.33 3.30 17.13
CA GLU A 172 -0.95 3.04 16.67
C GLU A 172 -0.10 2.33 17.74
N GLN A 173 -0.26 2.70 19.01
CA GLN A 173 0.42 2.02 20.12
C GLN A 173 -0.08 0.60 20.33
N LEU A 174 -1.38 0.36 20.13
CA LEU A 174 -2.00 -0.97 20.22
C LEU A 174 -1.46 -1.91 19.14
N ILE A 175 -1.47 -1.48 17.86
CA ILE A 175 -1.03 -2.33 16.74
C ILE A 175 0.50 -2.45 16.68
N GLY A 176 1.23 -1.47 17.21
CA GLY A 176 2.68 -1.45 17.26
C GLY A 176 3.33 -1.76 15.90
N PRO A 177 4.26 -2.73 15.83
CA PRO A 177 5.03 -3.02 14.62
C PRO A 177 4.26 -3.87 13.59
N LEU A 178 3.00 -4.22 13.84
CA LEU A 178 2.22 -5.05 12.91
C LEU A 178 1.97 -4.28 11.60
N PRO A 179 2.18 -4.85 10.40
CA PRO A 179 1.92 -4.18 9.12
C PRO A 179 0.42 -4.09 8.77
N ALA A 180 -0.39 -3.62 9.73
CA ALA A 180 -1.83 -3.48 9.66
C ALA A 180 -2.22 -2.22 8.87
N VAL A 181 -2.58 -2.39 7.60
CA VAL A 181 -3.06 -1.30 6.74
C VAL A 181 -4.57 -1.30 6.72
N ALA A 182 -5.18 -0.41 7.51
CA ALA A 182 -6.62 -0.41 7.66
C ALA A 182 -7.36 -0.09 6.36
N VAL A 183 -6.93 0.96 5.67
CA VAL A 183 -7.51 1.39 4.40
C VAL A 183 -6.45 1.25 3.31
N ARG A 184 -6.79 0.52 2.24
CA ARG A 184 -5.97 0.42 1.03
C ARG A 184 -6.88 0.37 -0.19
N ASN A 185 -6.65 1.30 -1.10
CA ASN A 185 -7.18 1.27 -2.46
C ASN A 185 -6.11 0.70 -3.39
N VAL A 186 -6.54 -0.09 -4.36
CA VAL A 186 -5.66 -0.71 -5.35
C VAL A 186 -6.18 -0.36 -6.73
N TRP A 187 -5.31 0.24 -7.54
CA TRP A 187 -5.58 0.53 -8.94
C TRP A 187 -4.59 -0.20 -9.85
N LEU A 188 -5.05 -0.63 -11.01
CA LEU A 188 -4.21 -1.16 -12.08
C LEU A 188 -4.28 -0.15 -13.22
N ALA A 189 -3.15 0.48 -13.54
CA ALA A 189 -2.99 1.29 -14.73
C ALA A 189 -2.42 0.41 -15.85
N ILE A 190 -3.23 0.19 -16.88
CA ILE A 190 -2.97 -0.73 -17.98
C ILE A 190 -2.58 0.12 -19.18
N SER A 191 -1.31 0.10 -19.54
CA SER A 191 -0.79 0.93 -20.63
C SER A 191 -0.64 0.12 -21.92
N LEU A 192 -1.01 0.76 -23.02
CA LEU A 192 -0.73 0.33 -24.38
C LEU A 192 0.02 1.47 -25.07
N ASP A 193 1.18 1.17 -25.63
CA ASP A 193 1.88 2.09 -26.52
C ASP A 193 1.49 1.78 -27.97
N ALA A 194 0.83 2.74 -28.62
CA ALA A 194 0.33 2.57 -29.98
C ALA A 194 1.45 2.39 -31.00
N ALA A 195 2.66 2.91 -30.72
CA ALA A 195 3.81 2.78 -31.61
C ALA A 195 4.40 1.37 -31.61
N SER A 196 4.38 0.67 -30.48
CA SER A 196 4.85 -0.72 -30.38
C SER A 196 3.81 -1.77 -30.74
N SER A 197 2.53 -1.39 -30.88
CA SER A 197 1.41 -2.29 -31.20
C SER A 197 0.65 -1.90 -32.47
N THR A 198 1.36 -1.47 -33.52
CA THR A 198 0.77 -0.89 -34.74
C THR A 198 -0.24 -1.83 -35.41
N ASP A 199 0.10 -3.08 -35.69
CA ASP A 199 -0.82 -4.02 -36.36
C ASP A 199 -2.13 -4.21 -35.59
N ALA A 200 -2.04 -4.24 -34.26
CA ALA A 200 -3.20 -4.40 -33.39
C ALA A 200 -4.12 -3.16 -33.44
N VAL A 201 -3.52 -1.98 -33.53
CA VAL A 201 -4.22 -0.69 -33.67
C VAL A 201 -4.88 -0.59 -35.04
N GLU A 202 -4.16 -0.93 -36.11
CA GLU A 202 -4.67 -0.89 -37.48
C GLU A 202 -5.89 -1.78 -37.70
N ARG A 203 -5.83 -3.04 -37.24
CA ARG A 203 -6.98 -3.97 -37.29
C ARG A 203 -8.23 -3.46 -36.56
N ARG A 204 -8.10 -2.44 -35.71
CA ARG A 204 -9.17 -1.88 -34.88
C ARG A 204 -9.62 -0.49 -35.32
N GLY A 205 -9.26 -0.07 -36.53
CA GLY A 205 -9.66 1.22 -37.12
C GLY A 205 -8.51 2.24 -37.21
N GLY A 206 -7.31 1.88 -36.74
CA GLY A 206 -6.12 2.72 -36.83
C GLY A 206 -6.14 3.93 -35.88
N GLY A 207 -5.00 4.62 -35.84
CA GLY A 207 -4.84 5.87 -35.09
C GLY A 207 -5.23 5.79 -33.60
N ARG A 208 -5.76 6.89 -33.07
CA ARG A 208 -6.14 7.00 -31.66
C ARG A 208 -7.34 6.13 -31.31
N GLU A 209 -8.32 6.01 -32.20
CA GLU A 209 -9.54 5.22 -31.95
C GLU A 209 -9.23 3.73 -31.87
N GLY A 210 -8.41 3.20 -32.81
CA GLY A 210 -7.96 1.82 -32.79
C GLY A 210 -7.17 1.48 -31.52
N ALA A 211 -6.30 2.38 -31.06
CA ALA A 211 -5.56 2.23 -29.80
C ALA A 211 -6.47 2.28 -28.57
N SER A 212 -7.42 3.23 -28.50
CA SER A 212 -8.45 3.28 -27.45
C SER A 212 -9.29 2.00 -27.39
N ARG A 213 -9.65 1.45 -28.55
CA ARG A 213 -10.37 0.18 -28.64
C ARG A 213 -9.50 -1.01 -28.20
N ALA A 214 -8.23 -1.04 -28.62
CA ALA A 214 -7.28 -2.10 -28.26
C ALA A 214 -7.07 -2.17 -26.73
N VAL A 215 -6.74 -1.04 -26.08
CA VAL A 215 -6.53 -1.01 -24.63
C VAL A 215 -7.83 -1.36 -23.88
N THR A 216 -8.98 -0.88 -24.35
CA THR A 216 -10.29 -1.20 -23.74
C THR A 216 -10.56 -2.71 -23.75
N ILE A 217 -10.30 -3.40 -24.88
CA ILE A 217 -10.48 -4.86 -24.99
C ILE A 217 -9.52 -5.59 -24.05
N ALA A 218 -8.25 -5.20 -24.02
CA ALA A 218 -7.25 -5.81 -23.13
C ALA A 218 -7.61 -5.59 -21.65
N THR A 219 -8.07 -4.41 -21.27
CA THR A 219 -8.56 -4.09 -19.93
C THR A 219 -9.76 -4.93 -19.54
N GLN A 220 -10.76 -5.10 -20.42
CA GLN A 220 -11.91 -5.96 -20.14
C GLN A 220 -11.52 -7.43 -19.92
N ARG A 221 -10.44 -7.92 -20.56
CA ARG A 221 -9.91 -9.26 -20.32
C ARG A 221 -9.21 -9.34 -18.97
N ILE A 222 -8.44 -8.32 -18.58
CA ILE A 222 -7.83 -8.23 -17.24
C ILE A 222 -8.91 -8.19 -16.15
N VAL A 223 -9.99 -7.43 -16.34
CA VAL A 223 -11.14 -7.39 -15.42
C VAL A 223 -11.79 -8.78 -15.27
N ARG A 224 -11.89 -9.55 -16.36
CA ARG A 224 -12.35 -10.95 -16.31
C ARG A 224 -11.38 -11.84 -15.54
N ALA A 225 -10.09 -11.78 -15.83
CA ALA A 225 -9.07 -12.54 -15.11
C ALA A 225 -9.02 -12.22 -13.61
N LEU A 226 -9.26 -10.97 -13.22
CA LEU A 226 -9.44 -10.57 -11.82
C LEU A 226 -10.70 -11.23 -11.23
N GLY A 227 -11.82 -11.19 -11.95
CA GLY A 227 -13.08 -11.81 -11.53
C GLY A 227 -12.97 -13.32 -11.32
N ASP A 228 -12.30 -14.03 -12.24
CA ASP A 228 -12.05 -15.47 -12.16
C ASP A 228 -11.21 -15.85 -10.93
N ALA A 229 -10.33 -14.95 -10.49
CA ALA A 229 -9.55 -15.07 -9.26
C ALA A 229 -10.26 -14.54 -7.99
N GLY A 230 -11.57 -14.21 -8.08
CA GLY A 230 -12.35 -13.69 -6.95
C GLY A 230 -12.09 -12.22 -6.60
N CYS A 231 -11.33 -11.48 -7.41
CA CYS A 231 -11.06 -10.05 -7.24
C CYS A 231 -12.09 -9.22 -8.01
N ARG A 232 -13.09 -8.69 -7.30
CA ARG A 232 -14.05 -7.75 -7.89
C ARG A 232 -13.34 -6.48 -8.34
N SER A 233 -13.67 -5.98 -9.52
CA SER A 233 -13.03 -4.79 -10.08
C SER A 233 -13.96 -3.99 -10.98
N ARG A 234 -13.61 -2.73 -11.23
CA ARG A 234 -14.34 -1.83 -12.13
C ARG A 234 -13.39 -0.93 -12.90
N ILE A 235 -13.73 -0.61 -14.14
CA ILE A 235 -13.00 0.37 -14.96
C ILE A 235 -13.44 1.77 -14.52
N LEU A 236 -12.48 2.67 -14.33
CA LEU A 236 -12.74 4.05 -13.91
C LEU A 236 -13.16 4.94 -15.08
N THR A 237 -14.01 5.93 -14.79
CA THR A 237 -14.34 7.06 -15.67
C THR A 237 -13.26 8.14 -15.60
N ALA A 238 -13.25 9.11 -16.53
CA ALA A 238 -12.24 10.17 -16.51
C ALA A 238 -12.23 11.01 -15.22
N PRO A 239 -13.39 11.39 -14.63
CA PRO A 239 -13.42 12.06 -13.32
C PRO A 239 -12.83 11.20 -12.18
N GLU A 240 -13.11 9.90 -12.17
CA GLU A 240 -12.62 8.99 -11.12
C GLU A 240 -11.12 8.73 -11.23
N ILE A 241 -10.54 8.73 -12.44
CA ILE A 241 -9.08 8.70 -12.64
C ILE A 241 -8.45 9.95 -12.01
N ARG A 242 -9.03 11.13 -12.26
CA ARG A 242 -8.56 12.39 -11.65
C ARG A 242 -8.66 12.35 -10.12
N GLU A 243 -9.74 11.81 -9.57
CA GLU A 243 -9.90 11.62 -8.13
C GLU A 243 -8.83 10.68 -7.55
N ALA A 244 -8.54 9.56 -8.23
CA ALA A 244 -7.50 8.61 -7.80
C ALA A 244 -6.11 9.25 -7.78
N VAL A 245 -5.79 10.08 -8.78
CA VAL A 245 -4.55 10.88 -8.83
C VAL A 245 -4.49 11.85 -7.65
N LEU A 246 -5.55 12.64 -7.43
CA LEU A 246 -5.63 13.60 -6.33
C LEU A 246 -5.54 12.93 -4.96
N LYS A 247 -6.07 11.72 -4.82
CA LYS A 247 -5.97 10.95 -3.58
C LYS A 247 -4.52 10.62 -3.23
N ILE A 248 -3.71 10.23 -4.22
CA ILE A 248 -2.28 9.95 -4.03
C ILE A 248 -1.46 11.22 -3.80
N THR A 249 -1.79 12.32 -4.48
CA THR A 249 -1.11 13.61 -4.31
C THR A 249 -1.62 14.41 -3.11
N ALA A 250 -2.52 13.85 -2.30
CA ALA A 250 -3.17 14.52 -1.17
C ALA A 250 -3.83 15.86 -1.55
N GLY A 251 -4.40 15.93 -2.76
CA GLY A 251 -5.06 17.10 -3.33
C GLY A 251 -4.14 18.07 -4.09
N ALA A 252 -2.81 17.85 -4.08
CA ALA A 252 -1.89 18.68 -4.84
C ALA A 252 -2.00 18.44 -6.34
N ASP A 253 -1.81 19.49 -7.14
CA ASP A 253 -1.78 19.40 -8.60
C ASP A 253 -0.55 18.58 -9.05
N PRO A 254 -0.75 17.44 -9.73
CA PRO A 254 0.33 16.58 -10.18
C PRO A 254 1.21 17.22 -11.26
N THR A 255 0.82 18.33 -11.89
CA THR A 255 1.62 19.06 -12.90
C THR A 255 2.54 20.13 -12.31
N ARG A 256 2.34 20.48 -11.03
CA ARG A 256 3.05 21.58 -10.35
C ARG A 256 3.79 21.10 -9.11
N LEU A 257 4.28 19.86 -9.13
CA LEU A 257 4.97 19.28 -7.99
C LEU A 257 6.35 19.90 -7.81
N ALA A 258 6.54 20.61 -6.70
CA ALA A 258 7.86 21.02 -6.25
C ALA A 258 8.63 19.82 -5.68
N HIS A 259 9.93 19.76 -5.93
CA HIS A 259 10.81 18.77 -5.34
C HIS A 259 12.12 19.37 -4.87
N ASP A 260 12.62 18.79 -3.79
CA ASP A 260 13.96 18.98 -3.26
C ASP A 260 14.76 17.71 -3.55
N TRP A 261 16.07 17.75 -3.29
CA TRP A 261 16.93 16.59 -3.52
C TRP A 261 16.49 15.34 -2.71
N LYS A 262 15.95 15.53 -1.51
CA LYS A 262 15.61 14.42 -0.58
C LYS A 262 14.11 14.12 -0.47
N LEU A 263 13.24 15.01 -0.96
CA LEU A 263 11.79 14.89 -0.82
C LEU A 263 11.05 15.60 -1.96
N ALA A 264 9.79 15.26 -2.17
CA ALA A 264 8.85 16.03 -2.98
C ALA A 264 7.83 16.73 -2.07
N ARG A 265 7.29 17.87 -2.51
CA ARG A 265 6.23 18.60 -1.80
C ARG A 265 4.89 18.33 -2.46
N LEU A 266 3.92 17.91 -1.66
CA LEU A 266 2.52 17.66 -2.04
C LEU A 266 1.64 18.66 -1.30
N GLY A 267 1.58 19.89 -1.82
CA GLY A 267 0.99 21.02 -1.11
C GLY A 267 1.73 21.28 0.19
N GLU A 268 1.02 21.23 1.33
CA GLU A 268 1.59 21.37 2.67
C GLU A 268 2.28 20.09 3.20
N ASN A 269 2.13 18.96 2.50
CA ASN A 269 2.71 17.69 2.93
C ASN A 269 4.06 17.45 2.25
N VAL A 270 4.91 16.69 2.91
CA VAL A 270 6.14 16.16 2.33
C VAL A 270 5.92 14.72 1.90
N ASN A 271 6.54 14.34 0.79
CA ASN A 271 6.52 13.00 0.24
C ASN A 271 7.96 12.52 0.05
N ILE A 272 8.29 11.42 0.72
CA ILE A 272 9.57 10.73 0.56
C ILE A 272 9.33 9.35 -0.02
N GLY A 273 10.41 8.70 -0.46
CA GLY A 273 10.33 7.29 -0.77
C GLY A 273 11.58 6.78 -1.45
N SER A 274 11.52 5.55 -1.92
CA SER A 274 12.63 4.89 -2.56
C SER A 274 12.13 3.82 -3.52
N ALA A 275 13.00 3.38 -4.43
CA ALA A 275 12.76 2.17 -5.18
C ALA A 275 13.13 0.95 -4.32
N ILE A 276 12.64 -0.21 -4.70
CA ILE A 276 13.06 -1.50 -4.14
C ILE A 276 14.02 -2.13 -5.13
N ASN A 277 15.12 -2.70 -4.64
CA ASN A 277 15.99 -3.53 -5.46
C ASN A 277 15.19 -4.74 -5.93
N PRO A 278 14.98 -4.95 -7.25
CA PRO A 278 14.17 -6.05 -7.75
C PRO A 278 14.64 -7.41 -7.25
N ASN A 279 15.95 -7.60 -7.04
CA ASN A 279 16.51 -8.84 -6.53
C ASN A 279 16.22 -9.11 -5.06
N ARG A 280 15.74 -8.12 -4.31
CA ARG A 280 15.33 -8.22 -2.91
C ARG A 280 13.82 -8.03 -2.76
N LEU A 281 13.06 -8.07 -3.86
CA LEU A 281 11.62 -7.92 -3.84
C LEU A 281 10.97 -9.15 -3.19
N GLY A 282 10.20 -8.90 -2.14
CA GLY A 282 9.49 -9.92 -1.37
C GLY A 282 8.33 -9.30 -0.60
N SER A 283 7.36 -10.14 -0.24
CA SER A 283 6.16 -9.74 0.51
C SER A 283 6.48 -9.19 1.90
N ASP A 284 7.54 -9.67 2.54
CA ASP A 284 8.00 -9.21 3.85
C ASP A 284 8.49 -7.75 3.81
N LEU A 285 9.31 -7.41 2.81
CA LEU A 285 9.79 -6.04 2.60
C LEU A 285 8.63 -5.11 2.25
N LEU A 286 7.72 -5.57 1.38
CA LEU A 286 6.51 -4.82 1.03
C LEU A 286 5.60 -4.59 2.24
N ALA A 287 5.45 -5.57 3.14
CA ALA A 287 4.69 -5.42 4.37
C ALA A 287 5.32 -4.38 5.30
N LYS A 288 6.65 -4.44 5.51
CA LYS A 288 7.38 -3.53 6.41
C LYS A 288 7.32 -2.06 5.99
N ILE A 289 7.22 -1.77 4.69
CA ILE A 289 7.06 -0.40 4.17
C ILE A 289 5.79 0.29 4.69
N TRP A 290 4.78 -0.49 5.07
CA TRP A 290 3.54 0.04 5.60
C TRP A 290 3.55 0.31 7.10
N ILE A 291 4.60 -0.05 7.85
CA ILE A 291 4.65 0.12 9.31
C ILE A 291 4.76 1.60 9.74
N PRO A 292 5.59 2.44 9.11
CA PRO A 292 5.72 3.84 9.54
C PRO A 292 4.38 4.58 9.44
N GLN A 293 4.06 5.38 10.47
CA GLN A 293 2.85 6.19 10.48
C GLN A 293 2.91 7.25 9.37
N SER A 294 1.83 7.38 8.61
CA SER A 294 1.74 8.29 7.48
C SER A 294 0.35 8.86 7.31
N ARG A 295 0.23 9.95 6.54
CA ARG A 295 -1.08 10.39 6.01
C ARG A 295 -1.53 9.51 4.84
N GLY A 296 -0.56 8.95 4.14
CA GLY A 296 -0.77 8.01 3.05
C GLY A 296 0.56 7.38 2.65
N THR A 297 0.54 6.08 2.40
CA THR A 297 1.65 5.32 1.84
C THR A 297 1.19 4.80 0.49
N THR A 298 2.01 4.96 -0.54
CA THR A 298 1.76 4.46 -1.88
C THR A 298 2.85 3.48 -2.26
N VAL A 299 2.48 2.30 -2.72
CA VAL A 299 3.37 1.28 -3.25
C VAL A 299 2.99 1.06 -4.71
N ALA A 300 3.98 1.15 -5.60
CA ALA A 300 3.81 0.84 -7.02
C ALA A 300 4.57 -0.45 -7.33
N VAL A 301 3.88 -1.44 -7.90
CA VAL A 301 4.49 -2.65 -8.48
C VAL A 301 4.23 -2.62 -9.97
N ARG A 302 5.30 -2.63 -10.76
CA ARG A 302 5.26 -2.52 -12.21
C ARG A 302 5.54 -3.87 -12.84
N LEU A 303 4.65 -4.29 -13.73
CA LEU A 303 4.82 -5.43 -14.61
C LEU A 303 5.06 -4.92 -16.03
N ARG A 304 6.12 -5.39 -16.67
CA ARG A 304 6.49 -5.06 -18.06
C ARG A 304 6.71 -6.37 -18.82
N PRO A 305 6.42 -6.40 -20.13
CA PRO A 305 6.75 -7.55 -20.98
C PRO A 305 8.20 -8.02 -20.77
N GLY A 306 8.41 -9.33 -20.72
CA GLY A 306 9.74 -9.92 -20.72
C GLY A 306 10.35 -9.99 -22.12
N SER A 307 11.58 -10.52 -22.18
CA SER A 307 12.23 -10.91 -23.43
C SER A 307 11.56 -12.11 -24.12
N THR A 308 10.83 -12.91 -23.35
CA THR A 308 10.05 -14.08 -23.82
C THR A 308 8.62 -13.99 -23.30
N SER A 309 7.71 -14.78 -23.88
CA SER A 309 6.31 -14.83 -23.43
C SER A 309 6.12 -15.36 -22.01
N ASP A 310 7.06 -16.16 -21.52
CA ASP A 310 7.02 -16.79 -20.20
C ASP A 310 7.84 -16.03 -19.15
N SER A 311 8.36 -14.86 -19.52
CA SER A 311 9.10 -13.98 -18.62
C SER A 311 8.43 -12.61 -18.49
N VAL A 312 8.65 -11.97 -17.35
CA VAL A 312 8.06 -10.67 -17.00
C VAL A 312 9.06 -9.84 -16.24
N SER A 313 9.19 -8.57 -16.63
CA SER A 313 10.01 -7.60 -15.91
C SER A 313 9.20 -6.98 -14.77
N VAL A 314 9.66 -7.18 -13.54
CA VAL A 314 9.00 -6.72 -12.31
C VAL A 314 9.88 -5.70 -11.57
N GLY A 315 9.27 -4.59 -11.18
CA GLY A 315 9.90 -3.57 -10.34
C GLY A 315 8.94 -3.05 -9.29
N ALA A 316 9.47 -2.52 -8.18
CA ALA A 316 8.64 -1.94 -7.15
C ALA A 316 9.25 -0.68 -6.54
N GLY A 317 8.38 0.23 -6.10
CA GLY A 317 8.75 1.44 -5.38
C GLY A 317 7.73 1.73 -4.30
N TRP A 318 8.13 2.58 -3.36
CA TRP A 318 7.21 3.10 -2.36
C TRP A 318 7.40 4.59 -2.14
N ARG A 319 6.34 5.19 -1.60
CA ARG A 319 6.23 6.60 -1.23
C ARG A 319 5.48 6.70 0.10
N LEU A 320 5.87 7.64 0.94
CA LEU A 320 5.21 7.98 2.18
C LEU A 320 4.97 9.47 2.24
N THR A 321 3.72 9.85 2.48
CA THR A 321 3.26 11.23 2.65
C THR A 321 3.06 11.52 4.13
N SER A 322 3.70 12.57 4.62
CA SER A 322 3.62 13.04 6.01
C SER A 322 3.47 14.57 6.04
N ARG A 323 3.05 15.14 7.18
CA ARG A 323 3.03 16.60 7.36
C ARG A 323 4.45 17.16 7.48
N THR A 324 5.29 16.47 8.24
CA THR A 324 6.68 16.84 8.52
C THR A 324 7.61 15.80 7.93
N GLU A 325 8.89 16.17 7.75
CA GLU A 325 9.91 15.21 7.31
C GLU A 325 9.96 14.04 8.29
N PRO A 326 9.64 12.82 7.82
CA PRO A 326 9.63 11.64 8.67
C PRO A 326 11.07 11.12 8.85
N ASP A 327 11.28 10.33 9.90
CA ASP A 327 12.56 9.64 10.09
C ASP A 327 12.91 8.76 8.88
N PRO A 328 14.20 8.69 8.50
CA PRO A 328 14.62 7.91 7.36
C PRO A 328 14.36 6.43 7.60
N ILE A 329 13.54 5.83 6.74
CA ILE A 329 13.23 4.39 6.78
C ILE A 329 14.45 3.61 6.26
N ARG A 330 15.10 2.88 7.16
CA ARG A 330 16.28 2.05 6.86
C ARG A 330 15.88 0.58 6.78
N LEU A 331 15.39 0.17 5.62
CA LEU A 331 15.15 -1.25 5.30
C LEU A 331 16.17 -1.76 4.30
N SER A 332 16.68 -2.98 4.51
CA SER A 332 17.54 -3.65 3.55
C SER A 332 16.79 -3.90 2.24
N GLY A 333 17.46 -3.68 1.11
CA GLY A 333 16.84 -3.82 -0.21
C GLY A 333 16.21 -2.55 -0.78
N LEU A 334 16.21 -1.43 -0.06
CA LEU A 334 15.81 -0.13 -0.61
C LEU A 334 16.93 0.51 -1.43
N VAL A 335 16.54 1.21 -2.50
CA VAL A 335 17.42 1.96 -3.40
C VAL A 335 17.01 3.43 -3.36
N SER A 336 17.94 4.28 -2.90
CA SER A 336 17.72 5.72 -2.84
C SER A 336 17.42 6.29 -4.23
N ARG A 337 16.47 7.23 -4.27
CA ARG A 337 16.07 7.97 -5.47
C ARG A 337 16.13 9.48 -5.24
N ASN A 338 17.11 9.91 -4.45
CA ASN A 338 17.38 11.33 -4.25
C ASN A 338 17.66 12.02 -5.60
N GLY A 339 17.17 13.25 -5.74
CA GLY A 339 17.13 14.00 -6.99
C GLY A 339 15.98 13.61 -7.93
N GLN A 340 15.27 12.51 -7.66
CA GLN A 340 14.22 11.99 -8.54
C GLN A 340 12.84 11.91 -7.85
N HIS A 341 12.62 12.62 -6.75
CA HIS A 341 11.39 12.46 -5.96
C HIS A 341 10.11 12.87 -6.69
N ARG A 342 10.17 13.90 -7.54
CA ARG A 342 9.05 14.28 -8.44
C ARG A 342 8.70 13.15 -9.40
N ALA A 343 9.69 12.64 -10.14
CA ALA A 343 9.53 11.48 -11.02
C ALA A 343 9.02 10.25 -10.23
N GLY A 344 9.48 10.08 -8.99
CA GLY A 344 8.98 9.08 -8.06
C GLY A 344 7.49 9.22 -7.76
N VAL A 345 7.00 10.43 -7.45
CA VAL A 345 5.56 10.67 -7.24
C VAL A 345 4.77 10.34 -8.51
N LEU A 346 5.19 10.87 -9.66
CA LEU A 346 4.53 10.65 -10.95
C LEU A 346 4.48 9.16 -11.32
N ALA A 347 5.56 8.42 -11.03
CA ALA A 347 5.66 6.99 -11.25
C ALA A 347 4.71 6.14 -10.38
N HIS A 348 4.19 6.72 -9.29
CA HIS A 348 3.21 6.09 -8.40
C HIS A 348 1.77 6.55 -8.65
N LEU A 349 1.53 7.39 -9.66
CA LEU A 349 0.17 7.76 -10.06
C LEU A 349 -0.51 6.64 -10.86
N PRO A 350 -1.83 6.46 -10.75
CA PRO A 350 -2.57 5.39 -11.41
C PRO A 350 -2.88 5.75 -12.87
N ILE A 351 -1.91 6.36 -13.56
CA ILE A 351 -1.99 6.80 -14.97
C ILE A 351 -0.77 6.38 -15.78
N ALA A 352 0.15 5.59 -15.19
CA ALA A 352 1.32 5.01 -15.85
C ALA A 352 2.07 6.01 -16.76
N VAL A 353 2.48 7.15 -16.20
CA VAL A 353 3.15 8.23 -16.94
C VAL A 353 4.38 7.66 -17.68
N PRO A 354 4.47 7.81 -19.01
CA PRO A 354 5.57 7.28 -19.81
C PRO A 354 6.90 7.99 -19.52
N GLY A 355 8.04 7.35 -19.78
CA GLY A 355 9.36 7.95 -19.62
C GLY A 355 9.89 7.94 -18.17
N LEU A 356 9.19 7.25 -17.26
CA LEU A 356 9.54 7.14 -15.84
C LEU A 356 10.07 5.76 -15.46
N GLU A 357 10.60 5.00 -16.42
CA GLU A 357 11.15 3.64 -16.22
C GLU A 357 12.35 3.67 -15.27
N ASN A 358 13.14 4.75 -15.32
CA ASN A 358 14.30 4.93 -14.45
C ASN A 358 13.95 5.15 -12.97
N ALA A 359 12.72 5.61 -12.67
CA ALA A 359 12.29 5.90 -11.30
C ALA A 359 12.05 4.61 -10.49
N ILE A 360 11.60 3.55 -11.16
CA ILE A 360 11.34 2.24 -10.57
C ILE A 360 12.06 1.18 -11.40
N PRO A 361 13.24 0.70 -10.96
CA PRO A 361 14.01 -0.28 -11.70
C PRO A 361 13.25 -1.60 -11.74
N VAL A 362 13.34 -2.30 -12.86
CA VAL A 362 12.73 -3.61 -13.08
C VAL A 362 13.80 -4.68 -13.25
N HIS A 363 13.44 -5.93 -12.99
CA HIS A 363 14.25 -7.10 -13.32
C HIS A 363 13.34 -8.21 -13.84
N GLU A 364 13.87 -9.02 -14.73
CA GLU A 364 13.11 -10.08 -15.38
C GLU A 364 13.05 -11.34 -14.51
N PHE A 365 11.86 -11.93 -14.43
CA PHE A 365 11.57 -13.16 -13.70
C PHE A 365 10.68 -14.07 -14.56
N PRO A 366 10.72 -15.40 -14.35
CA PRO A 366 9.70 -16.30 -14.86
C PRO A 366 8.30 -15.89 -14.37
N VAL A 367 7.30 -15.95 -15.25
CA VAL A 367 5.91 -15.57 -14.94
C VAL A 367 5.34 -16.38 -13.76
N ASP A 368 5.71 -17.65 -13.65
CA ASP A 368 5.22 -18.54 -12.60
C ASP A 368 5.77 -18.19 -11.20
N ASP A 369 6.93 -17.52 -11.12
CA ASP A 369 7.50 -17.09 -9.83
C ASP A 369 6.68 -15.98 -9.17
N LEU A 370 5.88 -15.23 -9.94
CA LEU A 370 5.09 -14.11 -9.42
C LEU A 370 4.02 -14.56 -8.41
N GLY A 371 3.62 -15.83 -8.43
CA GLY A 371 2.70 -16.39 -7.44
C GLY A 371 3.24 -16.30 -6.00
N ARG A 372 4.56 -16.17 -5.83
CA ARG A 372 5.22 -16.03 -4.52
C ARG A 372 5.19 -14.61 -3.96
N LEU A 373 4.79 -13.63 -4.77
CA LEU A 373 4.69 -12.23 -4.35
C LEU A 373 3.24 -11.92 -3.97
N HIS A 374 2.94 -12.00 -2.69
CA HIS A 374 1.61 -11.71 -2.15
C HIS A 374 1.36 -10.20 -2.06
N LEU A 375 0.46 -9.69 -2.90
CA LEU A 375 -0.07 -8.32 -2.85
C LEU A 375 -1.56 -8.35 -2.48
N PRO A 376 -1.97 -7.83 -1.31
CA PRO A 376 -3.37 -7.77 -0.93
C PRO A 376 -4.16 -6.84 -1.84
N SER A 377 -5.38 -7.26 -2.18
CA SER A 377 -6.30 -6.48 -3.01
C SER A 377 -7.00 -5.35 -2.23
N SER A 378 -6.97 -5.37 -0.89
CA SER A 378 -7.58 -4.34 -0.04
C SER A 378 -6.87 -4.18 1.31
N GLY A 379 -7.34 -3.22 2.11
CA GLY A 379 -6.89 -3.04 3.50
C GLY A 379 -7.47 -4.11 4.42
N CYS A 380 -6.80 -4.37 5.55
CA CYS A 380 -7.22 -5.34 6.55
C CYS A 380 -8.30 -4.80 7.51
N GLY A 381 -8.65 -3.51 7.43
CA GLY A 381 -9.54 -2.87 8.40
C GLY A 381 -8.89 -2.71 9.76
N GLN A 382 -9.66 -2.92 10.82
CA GLN A 382 -9.19 -2.74 12.18
C GLN A 382 -8.90 -4.08 12.86
N LEU A 383 -7.94 -4.07 13.78
CA LEU A 383 -7.67 -5.18 14.68
C LEU A 383 -8.91 -5.42 15.55
N VAL A 384 -9.40 -6.65 15.59
CA VAL A 384 -10.50 -7.06 16.48
C VAL A 384 -9.92 -7.72 17.73
N GLY A 385 -9.05 -8.70 17.56
CA GLY A 385 -8.44 -9.44 18.65
C GLY A 385 -7.26 -10.29 18.17
N SER A 386 -6.87 -11.28 18.98
CA SER A 386 -5.92 -12.31 18.60
C SER A 386 -6.58 -13.69 18.55
N ASP A 387 -6.10 -14.55 17.68
CA ASP A 387 -6.49 -15.96 17.69
C ASP A 387 -5.73 -16.76 18.76
N GLU A 388 -5.98 -18.06 18.84
CA GLU A 388 -5.32 -18.98 19.78
C GLU A 388 -3.78 -19.00 19.61
N GLN A 389 -3.28 -18.71 18.41
CA GLN A 389 -1.85 -18.63 18.10
C GLN A 389 -1.24 -17.26 18.41
N GLN A 390 -2.00 -16.37 19.07
CA GLN A 390 -1.60 -15.00 19.38
C GLN A 390 -1.32 -14.15 18.12
N GLN A 391 -1.87 -14.53 16.97
CA GLN A 391 -1.80 -13.73 15.74
C GLN A 391 -2.91 -12.69 15.76
N GLY A 392 -2.59 -11.46 15.34
CA GLY A 392 -3.57 -10.39 15.29
C GLY A 392 -4.59 -10.64 14.17
N ILE A 393 -5.87 -10.62 14.49
CA ILE A 393 -6.95 -10.78 13.51
C ILE A 393 -7.60 -9.43 13.26
N ALA A 394 -7.51 -8.97 12.02
CA ALA A 394 -8.13 -7.73 11.57
C ALA A 394 -9.23 -8.01 10.54
N THR A 395 -10.28 -7.21 10.59
CA THR A 395 -11.33 -7.18 9.57
C THR A 395 -11.89 -5.77 9.40
N ARG A 396 -12.52 -5.52 8.25
CA ARG A 396 -13.18 -4.24 7.97
C ARG A 396 -14.56 -4.24 8.61
N ILE A 397 -14.73 -3.34 9.57
CA ILE A 397 -16.02 -3.08 10.21
C ILE A 397 -16.78 -1.95 9.50
N VAL A 398 -16.07 -0.95 8.96
CA VAL A 398 -16.68 0.19 8.26
C VAL A 398 -16.00 0.38 6.91
N GLY A 399 -16.79 0.70 5.88
CA GLY A 399 -16.31 1.14 4.57
C GLY A 399 -16.85 0.34 3.39
N SER A 400 -16.30 0.60 2.20
CA SER A 400 -16.79 0.03 0.94
C SER A 400 -16.86 -1.50 0.99
N GLY A 401 -18.02 -2.07 0.66
CA GLY A 401 -18.24 -3.52 0.68
C GLY A 401 -18.64 -4.09 2.03
N ILE A 402 -18.84 -3.25 3.07
CA ILE A 402 -19.44 -3.64 4.35
C ILE A 402 -20.68 -2.76 4.57
N SER A 403 -21.86 -3.35 4.42
CA SER A 403 -23.14 -2.66 4.59
C SER A 403 -23.72 -2.90 5.98
N THR A 404 -23.55 -4.10 6.54
CA THR A 404 -24.15 -4.48 7.82
C THR A 404 -23.16 -5.20 8.73
N VAL A 405 -23.13 -4.79 10.00
CA VAL A 405 -22.34 -5.42 11.05
C VAL A 405 -23.23 -5.70 12.25
N TYR A 406 -23.22 -6.94 12.74
CA TYR A 406 -23.98 -7.32 13.92
C TYR A 406 -23.04 -7.53 15.10
N ILE A 407 -23.36 -6.93 16.24
CA ILE A 407 -22.61 -7.06 17.49
C ILE A 407 -23.58 -7.55 18.56
N ALA A 408 -23.30 -8.72 19.12
CA ALA A 408 -23.96 -9.25 20.31
C ALA A 408 -22.95 -9.30 21.45
N GLY A 409 -23.10 -8.46 22.46
CA GLY A 409 -22.15 -8.42 23.57
C GLY A 409 -22.30 -7.20 24.47
N GLU A 410 -21.26 -6.91 25.25
CA GLU A 410 -21.22 -5.74 26.09
C GLU A 410 -21.10 -4.44 25.28
N ILE A 411 -21.59 -3.35 25.87
CA ILE A 411 -21.36 -1.99 25.35
C ILE A 411 -19.87 -1.69 25.19
N TYR A 412 -19.02 -2.26 26.06
CA TYR A 412 -17.57 -2.15 25.97
C TYR A 412 -17.02 -2.66 24.63
N LEU A 413 -17.50 -3.81 24.14
CA LEU A 413 -17.09 -4.35 22.85
C LEU A 413 -17.46 -3.37 21.73
N ALA A 414 -18.70 -2.85 21.75
CA ALA A 414 -19.15 -1.88 20.76
C ALA A 414 -18.34 -0.58 20.79
N GLN A 415 -18.07 -0.04 21.97
CA GLN A 415 -17.25 1.15 22.16
C GLN A 415 -15.82 0.93 21.65
N GLN A 416 -15.22 -0.22 21.91
CA GLN A 416 -13.90 -0.58 21.38
C GLN A 416 -13.91 -0.62 19.86
N ILE A 417 -14.92 -1.27 19.26
CA ILE A 417 -15.07 -1.36 17.82
C ILE A 417 -15.25 0.03 17.19
N VAL A 418 -16.06 0.89 17.79
CA VAL A 418 -16.27 2.28 17.34
C VAL A 418 -14.99 3.11 17.50
N PHE A 419 -14.32 3.03 18.64
CA PHE A 419 -13.06 3.75 18.90
C PHE A 419 -12.00 3.42 17.86
N ARG A 420 -11.82 2.13 17.53
CA ARG A 420 -10.90 1.69 16.48
C ARG A 420 -11.35 2.12 15.08
N ALA A 421 -12.66 2.12 14.82
CA ALA A 421 -13.20 2.60 13.56
C ALA A 421 -12.86 4.09 13.34
N LEU A 422 -12.97 4.90 14.39
CA LEU A 422 -12.57 6.32 14.37
C LEU A 422 -11.08 6.49 14.11
N ALA A 423 -10.23 5.67 14.75
CA ALA A 423 -8.77 5.70 14.55
C ALA A 423 -8.36 5.39 13.10
N VAL A 424 -9.12 4.56 12.39
CA VAL A 424 -8.90 4.26 10.96
C VAL A 424 -9.66 5.19 10.01
N GLY A 425 -10.38 6.18 10.55
CA GLY A 425 -10.96 7.28 9.80
C GLY A 425 -12.46 7.21 9.53
N ALA A 426 -13.20 6.34 10.23
CA ALA A 426 -14.66 6.33 10.20
C ALA A 426 -15.24 7.66 10.74
N ARG A 427 -16.48 7.92 10.35
CA ARG A 427 -17.34 8.97 10.87
C ARG A 427 -18.62 8.27 11.30
N VAL A 428 -18.83 8.17 12.61
CA VAL A 428 -19.86 7.32 13.21
C VAL A 428 -20.95 8.17 13.83
N LEU A 429 -22.20 7.90 13.44
CA LEU A 429 -23.39 8.42 14.12
C LEU A 429 -23.94 7.33 15.05
N ILE A 430 -24.21 7.66 16.31
CA ILE A 430 -24.79 6.73 17.29
C ILE A 430 -26.27 7.06 17.45
N ARG A 431 -27.13 6.06 17.29
CA ARG A 431 -28.56 6.11 17.60
C ARG A 431 -28.79 5.17 18.76
N THR A 432 -29.23 5.71 19.89
CA THR A 432 -29.35 4.93 21.13
C THR A 432 -30.47 5.44 22.02
N ASP A 433 -31.09 4.53 22.77
CA ASP A 433 -32.02 4.84 23.86
C ASP A 433 -31.31 5.07 25.22
N ARG A 434 -29.99 4.86 25.27
CA ARG A 434 -29.16 4.98 26.48
C ARG A 434 -27.92 5.87 26.25
N PRO A 435 -28.10 7.17 25.96
CA PRO A 435 -27.00 8.07 25.59
C PRO A 435 -25.88 8.15 26.63
N HIS A 436 -26.23 8.06 27.92
CA HIS A 436 -25.28 8.04 29.05
C HIS A 436 -24.21 6.95 28.93
N ALA A 437 -24.55 5.81 28.30
CA ALA A 437 -23.60 4.72 28.08
C ALA A 437 -22.49 5.10 27.08
N TRP A 438 -22.70 6.10 26.22
CA TRP A 438 -21.77 6.55 25.18
C TRP A 438 -21.06 7.88 25.49
N GLU A 439 -21.52 8.60 26.52
CA GLU A 439 -21.03 9.94 26.88
C GLU A 439 -19.51 10.00 27.02
N ASN A 440 -18.89 9.07 27.74
CA ASN A 440 -17.44 9.07 27.95
C ASN A 440 -16.65 8.99 26.62
N LEU A 441 -17.12 8.19 25.67
CA LEU A 441 -16.47 8.08 24.36
C LEU A 441 -16.64 9.38 23.57
N ILE A 442 -17.83 9.99 23.60
CA ILE A 442 -18.14 11.25 22.91
C ILE A 442 -17.29 12.39 23.44
N THR A 443 -17.26 12.58 24.76
CA THR A 443 -16.52 13.66 25.42
C THR A 443 -15.02 13.51 25.20
N THR A 444 -14.49 12.28 25.20
CA THR A 444 -13.06 12.04 25.02
C THR A 444 -12.61 12.22 23.57
N ILE A 445 -13.45 11.86 22.58
CA ILE A 445 -13.15 12.11 21.16
C ILE A 445 -13.28 13.60 20.82
N ALA A 446 -14.22 14.31 21.45
CA ALA A 446 -14.43 15.76 21.35
C ALA A 446 -14.44 16.30 19.90
N ASN A 447 -15.00 15.54 18.95
CA ASN A 447 -15.06 15.92 17.54
C ASN A 447 -16.40 15.50 16.91
N PRO A 448 -17.37 16.42 16.80
CA PRO A 448 -18.72 16.12 16.32
C PRO A 448 -18.77 15.76 14.83
N GLU A 449 -17.76 16.12 14.03
CA GLU A 449 -17.67 15.70 12.62
C GLU A 449 -17.28 14.21 12.47
N ARG A 450 -16.81 13.60 13.56
CA ARG A 450 -16.29 12.22 13.60
C ARG A 450 -17.18 11.30 14.39
N LEU A 451 -17.70 11.76 15.52
CA LEU A 451 -18.54 10.96 16.39
C LEU A 451 -19.64 11.84 16.98
N LEU A 452 -20.89 11.44 16.78
CA LEU A 452 -22.05 12.18 17.24
C LEU A 452 -23.14 11.22 17.73
N ILE A 453 -23.86 11.58 18.79
CA ILE A 453 -25.13 10.93 19.15
C ILE A 453 -26.25 11.67 18.42
N ALA A 454 -27.10 10.94 17.70
CA ALA A 454 -28.28 11.52 17.05
C ALA A 454 -29.23 12.07 18.12
N GLY A 455 -29.63 13.33 17.98
CA GLY A 455 -30.69 13.93 18.81
C GLY A 455 -32.09 13.51 18.32
N GLU A 456 -33.12 13.93 19.06
CA GLU A 456 -34.53 13.70 18.70
C GLU A 456 -34.93 14.38 17.39
N ALA A 457 -34.34 15.55 17.09
CA ALA A 457 -34.46 16.19 15.80
C ALA A 457 -33.60 15.43 14.78
N ASN A 458 -34.19 15.14 13.62
CA ASN A 458 -33.68 14.35 12.51
C ASN A 458 -32.31 14.87 12.00
N ASN A 459 -31.24 14.63 12.75
CA ASN A 459 -29.89 15.01 12.36
C ASN A 459 -29.60 14.33 11.03
N SER A 460 -29.26 15.14 10.02
CA SER A 460 -28.93 14.63 8.71
C SER A 460 -27.79 13.62 8.84
N ASN A 461 -27.98 12.41 8.32
CA ASN A 461 -26.91 11.40 8.23
C ASN A 461 -25.77 11.87 7.28
N ALA A 462 -25.89 13.06 6.66
CA ALA A 462 -24.90 13.63 5.77
C ALA A 462 -23.53 13.77 6.47
N GLY A 463 -22.52 13.16 5.86
CA GLY A 463 -21.14 13.22 6.35
C GLY A 463 -20.72 12.04 7.22
N PHE A 464 -21.63 11.19 7.70
CA PHE A 464 -21.29 9.95 8.42
C PHE A 464 -21.24 8.76 7.46
N ASN A 465 -20.25 7.88 7.63
CA ASN A 465 -20.12 6.65 6.82
C ASN A 465 -20.40 5.37 7.63
N ALA A 466 -20.76 5.51 8.89
CA ALA A 466 -21.30 4.44 9.70
C ALA A 466 -22.39 4.96 10.66
N THR A 467 -23.35 4.09 10.98
CA THR A 467 -24.36 4.35 12.00
C THR A 467 -24.44 3.17 12.95
N VAL A 468 -24.28 3.43 14.25
CA VAL A 468 -24.52 2.45 15.32
C VAL A 468 -25.96 2.56 15.76
N VAL A 469 -26.66 1.44 15.82
CA VAL A 469 -28.01 1.30 16.36
C VAL A 469 -27.90 0.50 17.65
N ASP A 470 -27.96 1.20 18.78
CA ASP A 470 -27.89 0.64 20.13
C ASP A 470 -29.23 0.88 20.85
N GLY A 471 -30.21 0.05 20.52
CA GLY A 471 -31.62 0.30 20.84
C GLY A 471 -32.29 1.22 19.82
N GLY A 472 -33.63 1.16 19.77
CA GLY A 472 -34.45 1.96 18.85
C GLY A 472 -34.57 1.43 17.41
N VAL A 473 -35.15 2.25 16.53
CA VAL A 473 -35.43 1.89 15.13
C VAL A 473 -34.19 2.14 14.27
N ALA A 474 -33.77 1.10 13.54
CA ALA A 474 -32.66 1.23 12.59
C ALA A 474 -33.05 2.11 11.39
N PRO A 475 -32.13 2.97 10.91
CA PRO A 475 -32.40 3.74 9.70
C PRO A 475 -32.48 2.80 8.49
N PRO A 476 -33.19 3.20 7.42
CA PRO A 476 -33.18 2.43 6.18
C PRO A 476 -31.74 2.28 5.67
N PRO A 477 -31.37 1.15 5.06
CA PRO A 477 -30.03 0.96 4.50
C PRO A 477 -29.70 2.01 3.45
N HIS A 478 -28.52 2.61 3.54
CA HIS A 478 -28.01 3.58 2.57
C HIS A 478 -26.73 3.07 1.91
N ALA A 479 -26.63 3.23 0.59
CA ALA A 479 -25.42 2.86 -0.13
C ALA A 479 -24.21 3.66 0.41
N GLY A 480 -23.12 2.96 0.74
CA GLY A 480 -21.89 3.58 1.24
C GLY A 480 -21.87 3.91 2.74
N VAL A 481 -22.96 3.64 3.48
CA VAL A 481 -23.01 3.75 4.94
C VAL A 481 -23.11 2.36 5.55
N THR A 482 -22.26 2.06 6.52
CA THR A 482 -22.32 0.80 7.27
C THR A 482 -23.25 0.93 8.48
N THR A 483 -24.24 0.05 8.61
CA THR A 483 -25.11 -0.01 9.80
C THR A 483 -24.61 -1.08 10.76
N ILE A 484 -24.30 -0.68 12.00
CA ILE A 484 -23.81 -1.54 13.08
C ILE A 484 -24.97 -1.74 14.07
N TYR A 485 -25.49 -2.95 14.17
CA TYR A 485 -26.55 -3.31 15.11
C TYR A 485 -25.95 -3.85 16.40
N LEU A 486 -26.29 -3.23 17.52
CA LEU A 486 -25.84 -3.65 18.85
C LEU A 486 -26.99 -4.25 19.65
N THR A 487 -26.77 -5.45 20.16
CA THR A 487 -27.67 -6.16 21.08
C THR A 487 -26.84 -6.88 22.14
N THR A 488 -27.47 -7.35 23.22
CA THR A 488 -26.85 -8.24 24.20
C THR A 488 -26.97 -9.71 23.82
N ASP A 489 -27.97 -10.06 22.99
CA ASP A 489 -28.29 -11.43 22.60
C ASP A 489 -28.39 -11.52 21.06
N PRO A 490 -27.63 -12.44 20.41
CA PRO A 490 -27.69 -12.62 18.96
C PRO A 490 -29.08 -13.03 18.43
N SER A 491 -29.97 -13.57 19.28
CA SER A 491 -31.36 -13.89 18.88
C SER A 491 -32.16 -12.67 18.42
N ARG A 492 -31.74 -11.46 18.81
CA ARG A 492 -32.36 -10.18 18.42
C ARG A 492 -31.75 -9.56 17.16
N TRP A 493 -30.81 -10.23 16.51
CA TRP A 493 -30.29 -9.75 15.23
C TRP A 493 -31.38 -9.77 14.16
N PRO A 494 -31.32 -8.86 13.18
CA PRO A 494 -32.18 -8.97 12.00
C PRO A 494 -31.97 -10.30 11.28
N GLU A 495 -33.01 -10.78 10.59
CA GLU A 495 -32.96 -12.07 9.86
C GLU A 495 -31.96 -12.08 8.70
N ALA A 496 -31.67 -10.90 8.13
CA ALA A 496 -30.72 -10.77 7.03
C ALA A 496 -29.30 -11.14 7.50
N LYS A 497 -28.57 -11.92 6.69
CA LYS A 497 -27.19 -12.28 7.02
C LYS A 497 -26.27 -11.03 6.98
N PRO A 498 -25.49 -10.75 8.04
CA PRO A 498 -24.60 -9.60 8.04
C PRO A 498 -23.32 -9.87 7.24
N ASP A 499 -22.62 -8.80 6.85
CA ASP A 499 -21.28 -8.91 6.25
C ASP A 499 -20.22 -9.32 7.29
N VAL A 500 -20.41 -8.85 8.53
CA VAL A 500 -19.59 -9.17 9.69
C VAL A 500 -20.48 -9.36 10.93
N ALA A 501 -20.26 -10.43 11.68
CA ALA A 501 -20.87 -10.62 13.00
C ALA A 501 -19.80 -10.80 14.08
N LEU A 502 -20.00 -10.14 15.22
CA LEU A 502 -19.19 -10.26 16.43
C LEU A 502 -20.10 -10.69 17.56
N HIS A 503 -19.88 -11.89 18.10
CA HIS A 503 -20.65 -12.42 19.21
C HIS A 503 -19.73 -12.69 20.41
N GLN A 504 -19.95 -11.96 21.50
CA GLN A 504 -19.32 -12.18 22.78
C GLN A 504 -20.23 -13.10 23.61
N PRO A 505 -19.85 -14.39 23.82
CA PRO A 505 -20.71 -15.34 24.52
C PRO A 505 -21.07 -14.86 25.93
N GLY A 506 -22.37 -14.83 26.24
CA GLY A 506 -22.88 -14.38 27.54
C GLY A 506 -22.66 -12.90 27.84
N ALA A 507 -22.22 -12.09 26.85
CA ALA A 507 -21.89 -10.68 27.02
C ALA A 507 -20.97 -10.44 28.24
N ILE A 508 -19.91 -11.24 28.37
CA ILE A 508 -18.92 -11.15 29.45
C ILE A 508 -17.53 -11.57 28.98
N GLY A 509 -16.49 -11.01 29.60
CA GLY A 509 -15.10 -11.45 29.42
C GLY A 509 -14.47 -10.95 28.12
N ASN A 510 -13.47 -11.66 27.61
CA ASN A 510 -12.66 -11.24 26.45
C ASN A 510 -12.82 -12.14 25.22
N ARG A 511 -13.64 -13.19 25.26
CA ARG A 511 -13.84 -14.09 24.12
C ARG A 511 -14.89 -13.53 23.17
N VAL A 512 -14.56 -13.47 21.89
CA VAL A 512 -15.47 -13.00 20.84
C VAL A 512 -15.35 -13.93 19.63
N LEU A 513 -16.49 -14.39 19.16
CA LEU A 513 -16.62 -15.12 17.90
C LEU A 513 -16.80 -14.11 16.77
N LEU A 514 -15.87 -14.12 15.81
CA LEU A 514 -15.94 -13.33 14.58
C LEU A 514 -16.42 -14.22 13.43
N GLU A 515 -17.48 -13.79 12.76
CA GLU A 515 -17.95 -14.38 11.50
C GLU A 515 -17.88 -13.34 10.38
N THR A 516 -17.24 -13.68 9.26
CA THR A 516 -17.17 -12.81 8.09
C THR A 516 -16.98 -13.62 6.80
N GLY A 517 -17.87 -13.41 5.83
CA GLY A 517 -17.92 -14.23 4.62
C GLY A 517 -18.10 -15.72 4.95
N ALA A 518 -17.09 -16.53 4.63
CA ALA A 518 -17.04 -17.96 4.95
C ALA A 518 -16.20 -18.28 6.21
N ALA A 519 -15.52 -17.29 6.78
CA ALA A 519 -14.64 -17.49 7.92
C ALA A 519 -15.41 -17.33 9.25
N LYS A 520 -15.11 -18.21 10.20
CA LYS A 520 -15.58 -18.17 11.59
C LYS A 520 -14.40 -18.48 12.50
N VAL A 521 -14.05 -17.55 13.38
CA VAL A 521 -12.85 -17.64 14.23
C VAL A 521 -13.17 -17.15 15.64
N GLU A 522 -12.76 -17.90 16.65
CA GLU A 522 -12.79 -17.46 18.05
C GLU A 522 -11.57 -16.59 18.33
N LEU A 523 -11.81 -15.43 18.93
CA LEU A 523 -10.81 -14.41 19.21
C LEU A 523 -10.80 -14.07 20.68
N SER A 524 -9.62 -13.71 21.17
CA SER A 524 -9.47 -12.97 22.43
C SER A 524 -9.34 -11.48 22.15
N LEU A 525 -10.14 -10.66 22.80
CA LEU A 525 -10.04 -9.21 22.75
C LEU A 525 -8.68 -8.77 23.29
N VAL A 526 -7.97 -8.01 22.48
CA VAL A 526 -6.71 -7.36 22.85
C VAL A 526 -7.03 -5.91 23.20
N THR A 527 -6.46 -5.38 24.27
CA THR A 527 -6.57 -3.95 24.61
C THR A 527 -5.30 -3.49 25.33
N ILE A 528 -5.10 -2.18 25.39
CA ILE A 528 -4.02 -1.55 26.14
C ILE A 528 -4.61 -0.60 27.19
N PRO A 529 -3.92 -0.32 28.31
CA PRO A 529 -4.42 0.57 29.35
C PRO A 529 -4.85 1.96 28.84
N ARG A 530 -4.14 2.48 27.84
CA ARG A 530 -4.49 3.76 27.19
C ARG A 530 -5.78 3.68 26.38
N GLU A 531 -6.14 2.54 25.80
CA GLU A 531 -7.44 2.37 25.13
C GLU A 531 -8.55 2.29 26.17
N SER A 532 -8.36 1.50 27.22
CA SER A 532 -9.30 1.39 28.35
C SER A 532 -9.56 2.71 29.08
N ALA A 533 -8.63 3.67 29.04
CA ALA A 533 -8.86 5.01 29.56
C ALA A 533 -9.95 5.79 28.79
N PHE A 534 -10.18 5.48 27.51
CA PHE A 534 -11.17 6.13 26.65
C PHE A 534 -12.53 5.39 26.66
N ILE A 535 -12.52 4.05 26.79
CA ILE A 535 -13.74 3.22 26.66
C ILE A 535 -14.14 2.49 27.96
N GLY A 536 -13.39 2.65 29.06
CA GLY A 536 -13.64 1.92 30.30
C GLY A 536 -13.04 0.51 30.32
N ARG A 537 -13.66 -0.43 31.05
CA ARG A 537 -13.18 -1.81 31.21
C ARG A 537 -14.32 -2.81 30.98
N ALA A 538 -13.99 -3.97 30.41
CA ALA A 538 -14.94 -5.08 30.23
C ALA A 538 -15.42 -5.64 31.59
N ARG A 539 -16.66 -6.13 31.66
CA ARG A 539 -17.12 -6.84 32.85
C ARG A 539 -16.47 -8.22 32.92
N GLY A 540 -15.99 -8.59 34.11
CA GLY A 540 -15.36 -9.89 34.34
C GLY A 540 -13.85 -9.97 34.04
N SER A 541 -13.20 -8.89 33.60
CA SER A 541 -11.73 -8.85 33.48
C SER A 541 -11.08 -8.75 34.87
N ARG A 542 -11.13 -9.81 35.68
CA ARG A 542 -10.20 -9.95 36.80
C ARG A 542 -8.81 -10.12 36.19
N VAL A 543 -7.96 -9.11 36.36
CA VAL A 543 -6.52 -9.25 36.17
C VAL A 543 -6.11 -10.45 37.03
N GLN A 544 -5.65 -11.52 36.41
CA GLN A 544 -4.93 -12.56 37.15
C GLN A 544 -3.71 -11.83 37.73
N PRO A 545 -3.57 -11.73 39.07
CA PRO A 545 -2.36 -11.17 39.63
C PRO A 545 -1.23 -12.01 39.05
N THR A 546 -0.29 -11.38 38.36
CA THR A 546 0.99 -12.02 38.05
C THR A 546 1.53 -12.53 39.38
N GLY A 547 1.46 -13.84 39.58
CA GLY A 547 2.17 -14.48 40.67
C GLY A 547 3.64 -14.09 40.59
N PRO A 548 4.36 -14.00 41.72
CA PRO A 548 5.74 -13.56 41.72
C PRO A 548 6.53 -14.37 40.69
N GLN A 549 7.20 -13.67 39.76
CA GLN A 549 8.13 -14.29 38.82
C GLN A 549 9.15 -15.12 39.61
N PRO A 550 9.26 -16.44 39.39
CA PRO A 550 10.41 -17.17 39.89
C PRO A 550 11.60 -16.78 39.02
N GLY A 551 12.54 -16.03 39.59
CA GLY A 551 13.83 -15.77 38.96
C GLY A 551 14.18 -14.30 38.75
N TYR A 552 14.18 -13.49 39.81
CA TYR A 552 15.01 -12.29 39.85
C TYR A 552 15.84 -12.14 41.15
N GLU A 553 15.77 -13.08 42.10
CA GLU A 553 16.58 -13.00 43.33
C GLU A 553 17.98 -13.65 43.25
N SER A 554 18.39 -14.22 42.11
CA SER A 554 19.73 -14.84 42.00
C SER A 554 20.80 -13.97 41.34
N ALA A 555 20.51 -12.73 40.93
CA ALA A 555 21.49 -11.83 40.29
C ALA A 555 21.94 -10.66 41.19
N ALA A 556 21.25 -10.38 42.30
CA ALA A 556 21.63 -9.32 43.25
C ALA A 556 22.56 -9.79 44.38
N ARG A 557 22.90 -11.09 44.44
CA ARG A 557 23.78 -11.65 45.48
C ARG A 557 25.20 -11.99 45.01
N ALA A 558 25.53 -11.76 43.73
CA ALA A 558 26.84 -12.06 43.14
C ALA A 558 27.70 -10.82 42.81
N VAL A 559 27.30 -9.62 43.26
CA VAL A 559 28.08 -8.35 43.06
C VAL A 559 28.51 -7.70 44.39
N ARG A 560 28.42 -8.43 45.52
CA ARG A 560 28.92 -7.97 46.85
C ARG A 560 30.07 -8.79 47.44
N SER A 561 30.85 -9.50 46.62
CA SER A 561 32.02 -10.27 47.10
C SER A 561 33.29 -10.12 46.27
N ALA A 562 33.56 -8.92 45.74
CA ALA A 562 34.86 -8.63 45.13
C ALA A 562 35.19 -7.13 45.24
N VAL A 563 35.56 -6.69 46.45
CA VAL A 563 36.40 -5.49 46.64
C VAL A 563 37.60 -5.95 47.48
N PRO A 564 38.82 -5.95 46.95
CA PRO A 564 40.01 -6.28 47.72
C PRO A 564 40.45 -5.08 48.57
N HIS A 565 40.71 -5.36 49.85
CA HIS A 565 41.47 -4.51 50.75
C HIS A 565 42.95 -4.51 50.36
N HIS A 566 43.51 -3.33 50.08
CA HIS A 566 44.89 -2.92 50.36
C HIS A 566 44.82 -1.40 50.62
N ALA A 567 44.95 -0.90 51.85
CA ALA A 567 46.13 -0.82 52.72
C ALA A 567 47.23 0.10 52.16
N SER A 568 47.52 1.13 52.96
CA SER A 568 48.57 2.18 52.88
C SER A 568 48.20 3.46 52.14
#